data_AF-A0A1Q9P912-F1
#
_entry.id   AF-A0A1Q9P912-F1
#
_cell.length_a   1.000
_cell.length_b   1.000
_cell.length_c   1.000
_cell.angle_alpha   90.00
_cell.angle_beta   90.00
_cell.angle_gamma   90.00
#
_symmetry.space_group_name_H-M   'P 1'
#
loop_
_entity.id
_entity.type
_entity.pdbx_description
1 polymer ?
#
loop_
_entity_poly.entity_id
_entity_poly.type
_entity_poly.pdbx_seq_one_letter_code
_entity_poly.pdbx_strand_id
1 'polypeptide(L)' 'MSKIICSTCGTVLKAEYKFCVVCGNDTKGKTKPTTEITTRKQETFFCPMCKHENPVNEIICSNCGENFGEDYWKI' A
#
# COMPACT_ATOMS: atom_id res chain seq x y z
N MET A 1 -25.57 -0.10 24.82
CA MET A 1 -24.39 0.64 24.33
C MET A 1 -23.17 -0.22 24.54
N SER A 2 -22.58 -0.75 23.47
CA SER A 2 -21.38 -1.60 23.56
C SER A 2 -20.14 -0.73 23.76
N LYS A 3 -19.30 -1.08 24.74
CA LYS A 3 -18.02 -0.42 25.01
C LYS A 3 -16.90 -1.36 24.60
N ILE A 4 -15.81 -0.81 24.07
CA ILE A 4 -14.61 -1.54 23.67
C ILE A 4 -13.41 -0.96 24.42
N ILE A 5 -12.42 -1.80 24.74
CA ILE A 5 -11.20 -1.36 25.42
C ILE A 5 -10.09 -1.32 24.38
N CYS A 6 -9.40 -0.19 24.30
CA CYS A 6 -8.23 -0.07 23.44
C CYS A 6 -7.16 -1.07 23.89
N SER A 7 -6.75 -1.96 22.99
CA SER A 7 -5.71 -2.97 23.29
C SER A 7 -4.32 -2.36 23.52
N THR A 8 -4.10 -1.10 23.12
CA THR A 8 -2.80 -0.43 23.22
C THR A 8 -2.65 0.38 24.50
N CYS A 9 -3.65 1.16 24.89
CA CYS A 9 -3.56 2.04 26.06
C CYS A 9 -4.57 1.73 27.17
N GLY A 10 -5.44 0.73 26.98
CA GLY A 10 -6.44 0.32 27.98
C GLY A 10 -7.62 1.28 28.15
N THR A 11 -7.71 2.35 27.36
CA THR A 11 -8.82 3.30 27.45
C THR A 11 -10.14 2.65 27.04
N VAL A 12 -11.20 2.91 27.81
CA VAL A 12 -12.56 2.50 27.49
C VAL A 12 -13.15 3.47 26.45
N LEU A 13 -13.52 2.93 25.30
CA LEU A 13 -14.07 3.65 24.15
C LEU A 13 -15.48 3.16 23.84
N LYS A 14 -16.27 3.99 23.17
CA LYS A 14 -17.55 3.58 22.57
C LYS A 14 -17.27 2.73 21.32
N ALA A 15 -18.12 1.72 21.05
CA ALA A 15 -17.96 0.84 19.89
C ALA A 15 -18.03 1.55 18.51
N GLU A 16 -18.48 2.81 18.47
CA GLU A 16 -18.58 3.63 17.26
C GLU A 16 -17.24 4.27 16.85
N TYR A 17 -16.29 4.41 17.78
CA TYR A 17 -14.98 4.99 17.47
C TYR A 17 -14.21 4.05 16.53
N LYS A 18 -13.65 4.61 15.45
CA LYS A 18 -12.78 3.90 14.49
C LYS A 18 -11.33 3.79 14.99
N PHE A 19 -10.90 4.76 15.78
CA PHE A 19 -9.56 4.88 16.35
C PHE A 19 -9.67 5.35 17.81
N CYS A 20 -8.64 5.06 18.60
CA CYS A 20 -8.54 5.49 19.98
C CYS A 20 -8.28 6.99 20.02
N VAL A 21 -9.18 7.75 20.64
CA VAL A 21 -9.03 9.21 20.78
C VAL A 21 -7.91 9.62 21.74
N VAL A 22 -7.35 8.67 22.49
CA VAL A 22 -6.26 8.93 23.45
C VAL A 22 -4.89 8.63 22.84
N CYS A 23 -4.73 7.48 22.19
CA CYS A 23 -3.42 7.03 21.67
C CYS A 23 -3.34 6.93 20.14
N GLY A 24 -4.45 7.13 19.42
CA GLY A 24 -4.51 7.05 17.97
C GLY A 24 -4.62 5.63 17.40
N ASN A 25 -4.51 4.56 18.20
CA ASN A 25 -4.54 3.19 17.70
C ASN A 25 -5.93 2.77 17.19
N ASP A 26 -5.99 2.01 16.11
CA ASP A 26 -7.24 1.46 15.59
C ASP A 26 -7.95 0.59 16.64
N THR A 27 -9.27 0.78 16.74
CA THR A 27 -10.12 0.09 17.73
C THR A 27 -10.87 -1.08 17.12
N LYS A 28 -10.85 -1.19 15.79
CA LYS A 28 -11.48 -2.28 15.04
C LYS A 28 -10.58 -3.50 15.04
N GLY A 29 -10.75 -4.34 16.05
CA GLY A 29 -10.39 -5.75 15.93
C GLY A 29 -11.12 -6.36 14.72
N LYS A 30 -10.36 -6.65 13.66
CA LYS A 30 -10.72 -7.54 12.53
C LYS A 30 -12.16 -7.42 12.01
N THR A 31 -12.54 -6.23 11.56
CA THR A 31 -13.17 -6.18 10.24
C THR A 31 -12.15 -5.45 9.41
N LYS A 32 -11.31 -6.19 8.66
CA LYS A 32 -10.77 -5.60 7.45
C LYS A 32 -12.02 -5.07 6.74
N PRO A 33 -12.18 -3.76 6.50
CA PRO A 33 -12.69 -3.45 5.19
C PRO A 33 -11.67 -4.17 4.30
N THR A 34 -12.11 -5.20 3.59
CA THR A 34 -11.53 -5.49 2.29
C THR A 34 -11.76 -4.22 1.49
N THR A 35 -10.96 -3.19 1.79
CA THR A 35 -10.43 -2.35 0.76
C THR A 35 -9.55 -3.32 -0.01
N GLU A 36 -10.19 -4.06 -0.91
CA GLU A 36 -9.80 -4.00 -2.31
C GLU A 36 -9.71 -2.52 -2.69
N ILE A 37 -8.72 -1.80 -2.11
CA ILE A 37 -7.88 -1.02 -2.98
C ILE A 37 -7.32 -2.14 -3.83
N THR A 38 -7.85 -2.27 -5.04
CA THR A 38 -7.03 -2.65 -6.17
C THR A 38 -5.79 -1.78 -6.06
N THR A 39 -4.82 -2.18 -5.24
CA THR A 39 -3.43 -1.82 -5.41
C THR A 39 -3.19 -2.43 -6.76
N ARG A 40 -3.45 -1.65 -7.81
CA ARG A 40 -3.04 -1.96 -9.16
C ARG A 40 -1.54 -2.02 -8.99
N LYS A 41 -1.04 -3.23 -8.70
CA LYS A 41 0.37 -3.54 -8.62
C LYS A 41 0.86 -3.05 -9.96
N GLN A 42 1.52 -1.89 -9.95
CA GLN A 42 2.02 -1.32 -11.20
C GLN A 42 2.92 -2.41 -11.76
N GLU A 43 2.62 -2.86 -12.96
CA GLU A 43 3.41 -3.89 -13.59
C GLU A 43 4.82 -3.30 -13.78
N THR A 44 5.83 -4.04 -13.36
CA THR A 44 7.23 -3.63 -13.41
C THR A 44 8.04 -4.64 -14.20
N PHE A 45 9.16 -4.17 -14.76
CA PHE A 45 10.15 -4.99 -15.44
C PHE A 45 11.56 -4.62 -14.98
N PHE A 46 12.51 -5.54 -15.14
CA PHE A 46 13.91 -5.27 -14.82
C PHE A 46 14.65 -4.73 -16.03
N CYS A 47 15.37 -3.62 -15.84
CA CYS A 47 16.26 -3.06 -16.85
C CYS A 47 17.33 -4.09 -17.27
N PRO A 48 17.51 -4.39 -18.56
CA PRO A 48 18.53 -5.33 -19.05
C PRO A 48 19.97 -4.86 -18.81
N MET A 49 20.21 -3.55 -18.67
CA MET A 49 21.55 -2.98 -18.51
C MET A 49 22.01 -2.90 -17.05
N CYS A 50 21.13 -2.49 -16.14
CA CYS A 50 21.49 -2.23 -14.74
C CYS A 50 20.62 -2.98 -13.70
N LYS A 51 19.64 -3.78 -14.15
CA LYS A 51 18.73 -4.58 -13.31
C LYS A 51 17.87 -3.77 -12.32
N HIS A 52 17.74 -2.47 -12.54
CA HIS A 52 16.78 -1.65 -11.79
C HIS A 52 15.35 -2.04 -12.18
N GLU A 53 14.44 -2.04 -11.21
CA GLU A 53 13.03 -2.27 -11.44
C GLU A 53 12.38 -0.97 -11.94
N ASN A 54 11.76 -1.00 -13.12
CA ASN A 54 11.08 0.15 -13.71
C ASN A 54 9.60 -0.19 -13.99
N PRO A 55 8.68 0.78 -13.96
CA PRO A 55 7.30 0.59 -14.40
C PRO A 55 7.20 0.27 -15.90
N VAL A 56 6.27 -0.60 -16.30
CA VAL A 56 6.09 -0.95 -17.74
C VAL A 56 5.71 0.24 -18.62
N ASN A 57 5.23 1.35 -18.06
CA ASN A 57 4.90 2.57 -18.81
C ASN A 57 6.08 3.55 -18.96
N GLU A 58 7.29 3.19 -18.52
CA GLU A 58 8.51 3.98 -18.72
C GLU A 58 9.36 3.42 -19.85
N ILE A 59 9.89 4.32 -20.70
CA ILE A 59 10.77 3.98 -21.82
C ILE A 59 12.26 4.23 -21.53
N ILE A 60 12.57 4.98 -20.47
CA ILE A 60 13.94 5.31 -20.04
C ILE A 60 14.13 4.79 -18.62
N CYS A 61 15.27 4.15 -18.35
CA CYS A 61 15.58 3.68 -17.01
C CYS A 61 15.82 4.82 -16.04
N SER A 62 15.08 4.83 -14.93
CA SER A 62 15.23 5.81 -13.86
C SER A 62 16.56 5.72 -13.09
N ASN A 63 17.35 4.66 -13.29
CA ASN A 63 18.64 4.46 -12.62
C ASN A 63 19.87 4.65 -13.53
N CYS A 64 19.87 4.09 -14.74
CA CYS A 64 21.03 4.17 -15.64
C CYS A 64 20.83 5.01 -16.91
N GLY A 65 19.60 5.47 -17.18
CA GLY A 65 19.28 6.29 -18.36
C GLY A 65 19.17 5.52 -19.68
N GLU A 66 19.24 4.18 -19.67
CA GLU A 66 19.04 3.35 -20.87
C GLU A 66 17.65 3.56 -21.44
N ASN A 67 17.53 3.63 -22.77
CA ASN A 67 16.25 3.75 -23.47
C ASN A 67 15.85 2.40 -24.09
N PHE A 68 14.74 1.83 -23.64
CA PHE A 68 14.26 0.52 -24.11
C PHE A 68 13.22 0.60 -25.24
N GLY A 69 12.71 1.79 -25.57
CA GLY A 69 11.64 2.00 -26.56
C GLY A 69 10.23 1.64 -26.06
N GLU A 70 9.21 2.01 -26.83
CA GLU A 70 7.78 1.91 -26.44
C GLU A 70 7.19 0.49 -26.45
N ASP A 71 7.88 -0.47 -27.07
CA ASP A 71 7.39 -1.86 -27.28
C ASP A 71 8.07 -2.90 -26.37
N TYR A 72 9.05 -2.52 -25.55
CA TYR A 72 9.89 -3.46 -24.79
C TYR A 72 9.10 -4.36 -23.84
N TRP A 73 7.94 -3.91 -23.37
CA TRP A 73 7.09 -4.58 -22.39
C TRP A 73 5.83 -5.24 -22.99
N LYS A 74 5.64 -5.21 -24.32
CA LYS A 74 4.44 -5.75 -25.01
C LYS A 74 4.52 -7.24 -25.37
N ILE A 75 5.36 -8.01 -24.66
CA ILE A 75 5.65 -9.43 -24.95
C ILE A 75 4.64 -10.40 -24.34
#